data_AF-A0A1G0INF5-F1
#
_entry.id   AF-A0A1G0INF5-F1
#
_cell.length_a   1.000
_cell.length_b   1.000
_cell.length_c   1.000
_cell.angle_alpha   90.00
_cell.angle_beta   90.00
_cell.angle_gamma   90.00
#
_symmetry.space_group_name_H-M   'P 1'
#
loop_
_entity.id
_entity.type
_entity.pdbx_description
1 polymer ?
#
loop_
_entity_poly.entity_id
_entity_poly.type
_entity_poly.pdbx_seq_one_letter_code
_entity_poly.pdbx_strand_id
1 'polypeptide(L)'
;MLSGPRIHDVKKENSNPEVVLIPFELEEYYTPPPENTPINLYTEIPAPPDKQKSDQTSHPFSLASLLANFSFFSAPIETPHESAPIDRSSHAVIPVNKTKQQIQNEQKPSTHLFKKVDSPNMCILEATGSAFLRLIAPEHAAISKAVFDDQGHYTGVITKRISGFISLRHQPLQKSHLKIGILDRDEITLTDLIKLNHRIRQDISVLDDNAIIQGEITSTDSDGNPCLKTISISVQDLRNTRINRGLGIGISASYAHEEGDLHSNNINLMGVRIDFDELCTKVFSYYKDRNFLARQIDPRIPTHDTLKVTCNNILHFPNLLDGTPPAYWPTIARGYMGHLIDALNQAHSELARTTQLITDAPPLSQNGFLPEESAVFQQIATNKVFKFYKYKTFLHFLLTSSNHYRNLARLHIPETTPARKTEHLDTPEKMIKEIVQNRVERIKQFETVLIRLPKFYRFLKKYGALAMDEIEKDFKRHNAYYGKKERKHNQTPEQQNAYQKVQIDIEKIHTKYQEIYQKTHEYIEQQPERPPQKKLSIDDFMLVKPEPPKPTAAPGSPVMLK
;
A
#
# COMPACT_ATOMS: atom_id res chain seq x y z
N MET A 1 -13.03 79.05 -5.05
CA MET A 1 -13.09 78.26 -3.80
C MET A 1 -13.07 76.79 -4.23
N LEU A 2 -11.89 76.26 -4.60
CA LEU A 2 -10.82 75.67 -3.77
C LEU A 2 -11.18 74.21 -3.40
N SER A 3 -10.37 73.15 -3.54
CA SER A 3 -9.15 72.79 -4.29
C SER A 3 -8.61 71.51 -3.64
N GLY A 4 -8.30 70.45 -4.40
CA GLY A 4 -7.27 69.43 -4.09
C GLY A 4 -7.47 68.53 -2.85
N PRO A 5 -6.72 67.41 -2.74
CA PRO A 5 -5.28 67.47 -2.77
C PRO A 5 -4.62 66.62 -3.86
N ARG A 6 -3.47 67.13 -4.29
CA ARG A 6 -2.47 66.52 -5.18
C ARG A 6 -1.76 65.40 -4.43
N ILE A 7 -1.57 64.26 -5.08
CA ILE A 7 -0.53 63.30 -4.70
C ILE A 7 0.59 63.43 -5.72
N HIS A 8 1.79 63.59 -5.19
CA HIS A 8 3.03 63.89 -5.89
C HIS A 8 3.55 62.70 -6.70
N ASP A 9 4.01 63.01 -7.91
CA ASP A 9 5.05 62.27 -8.61
C ASP A 9 6.31 62.17 -7.73
N VAL A 10 6.77 60.94 -7.49
CA VAL A 10 8.13 60.66 -7.00
C VAL A 10 8.87 59.91 -8.10
N LYS A 11 10.03 60.48 -8.46
CA LYS A 11 10.98 59.98 -9.45
C LYS A 11 11.64 58.67 -8.99
N LYS A 12 12.00 57.88 -10.01
CA LYS A 12 12.89 56.72 -10.04
C LYS A 12 14.06 56.77 -9.05
N GLU A 13 14.30 55.64 -8.38
CA GLU A 13 15.65 55.15 -8.11
C GLU A 13 15.76 53.66 -8.48
N ASN A 14 16.78 53.37 -9.29
CA ASN A 14 17.23 52.05 -9.66
C ASN A 14 17.89 51.37 -8.45
N SER A 15 17.44 50.17 -8.11
CA SER A 15 18.30 49.18 -7.46
C SER A 15 17.94 47.80 -8.02
N ASN A 16 18.79 47.31 -8.93
CA ASN A 16 18.83 45.89 -9.27
C ASN A 16 19.23 45.12 -8.02
N PRO A 17 18.43 44.17 -7.51
CA PRO A 17 18.95 43.19 -6.59
C PRO A 17 19.87 42.24 -7.37
N GLU A 18 21.12 42.17 -6.94
CA GLU A 18 22.05 41.10 -7.28
C GLU A 18 21.35 39.74 -7.10
N VAL A 19 21.11 39.05 -8.21
CA VAL A 19 20.63 37.66 -8.20
C VAL A 19 21.84 36.79 -7.85
N VAL A 20 21.99 36.48 -6.57
CA VAL A 20 22.89 35.42 -6.12
C VAL A 20 22.27 34.08 -6.53
N LEU A 21 22.76 33.50 -7.62
CA LEU A 21 22.46 32.13 -8.01
C LEU A 21 23.07 31.18 -6.99
N ILE A 22 22.26 30.66 -6.08
CA ILE A 22 22.61 29.49 -5.27
C ILE A 22 22.59 28.28 -6.23
N PRO A 23 23.70 27.53 -6.40
CA PRO A 23 23.72 26.41 -7.31
C PRO A 23 22.78 25.31 -6.79
N PHE A 24 21.83 24.93 -7.65
CA PHE A 24 21.02 23.73 -7.50
C PHE A 24 21.94 22.50 -7.47
N GLU A 25 21.95 21.74 -6.37
CA GLU A 25 22.45 20.36 -6.38
C GLU A 25 21.49 19.51 -7.22
N LEU A 26 21.90 19.18 -8.44
CA LEU A 26 21.27 18.15 -9.26
C LEU A 26 21.22 16.84 -8.46
N GLU A 27 20.02 16.28 -8.29
CA GLU A 27 19.81 14.97 -7.66
C GLU A 27 20.71 13.93 -8.35
N GLU A 28 21.71 13.43 -7.62
CA GLU A 28 22.57 12.35 -8.11
C GLU A 28 21.73 11.10 -8.39
N TYR A 29 21.82 10.63 -9.63
CA TYR A 29 21.24 9.36 -10.07
C TYR A 29 21.84 8.22 -9.24
N TYR A 30 20.98 7.53 -8.50
CA TYR A 30 21.35 6.29 -7.84
C TYR A 30 21.61 5.23 -8.91
N THR A 31 22.88 4.89 -9.14
CA THR A 31 23.26 3.66 -9.84
C THR A 31 23.28 2.52 -8.81
N PRO A 32 22.45 1.48 -8.96
CA PRO A 32 22.52 0.30 -8.10
C PRO A 32 23.92 -0.33 -8.19
N PRO A 33 24.42 -0.96 -7.11
CA PRO A 33 25.70 -1.67 -7.17
C PRO A 33 25.65 -2.80 -8.22
N PRO A 34 26.78 -3.15 -8.86
CA PRO A 34 26.83 -4.30 -9.77
C PRO A 34 26.49 -5.59 -9.01
N GLU A 35 25.60 -6.41 -9.58
CA GLU A 35 25.01 -7.62 -8.98
C GLU A 35 25.98 -8.80 -8.71
N ASN A 36 27.30 -8.61 -8.83
CA ASN A 36 28.28 -9.72 -8.85
C ASN A 36 29.30 -9.71 -7.70
N THR A 37 28.86 -9.46 -6.46
CA THR A 37 29.67 -9.81 -5.29
C THR A 37 28.95 -10.90 -4.49
N PRO A 38 29.38 -12.17 -4.58
CA PRO A 38 28.79 -13.22 -3.76
C PRO A 38 29.16 -12.97 -2.29
N ILE A 39 28.20 -12.49 -1.51
CA ILE A 39 28.32 -12.44 -0.05
C ILE A 39 27.90 -13.82 0.46
N ASN A 40 28.88 -14.60 0.89
CA ASN A 40 28.66 -15.86 1.60
C ASN A 40 27.98 -15.56 2.95
N LEU A 41 26.66 -15.66 2.99
CA LEU A 41 25.84 -15.64 4.19
C LEU A 41 25.16 -17.01 4.34
N TYR A 42 25.96 -18.02 4.70
CA TYR A 42 25.47 -19.24 5.31
C TYR A 42 26.30 -19.50 6.57
N THR A 43 25.75 -19.13 7.72
CA THR A 43 26.06 -19.84 8.96
C THR A 43 25.38 -21.20 8.89
N GLU A 44 26.17 -22.24 9.13
CA GLU A 44 25.81 -23.65 9.08
C GLU A 44 24.57 -23.96 9.95
N ILE A 45 23.50 -24.41 9.30
CA ILE A 45 22.39 -25.13 9.94
C ILE A 45 22.64 -26.61 9.63
N PRO A 46 22.65 -27.51 10.63
CA PRO A 46 22.87 -28.93 10.37
C PRO A 46 21.72 -29.50 9.54
N ALA A 47 22.08 -30.25 8.49
CA ALA A 47 21.15 -30.87 7.57
C ALA A 47 20.26 -31.92 8.29
N PRO A 48 18.95 -32.00 7.95
CA PRO A 48 18.14 -33.15 8.33
C PRO A 48 18.54 -34.39 7.52
N PRO A 49 18.32 -35.62 8.06
CA PRO A 49 18.79 -36.84 7.44
C PRO A 49 18.07 -37.14 6.12
N ASP A 50 18.85 -37.72 5.20
CA ASP A 50 18.52 -38.07 3.82
C ASP A 50 17.15 -38.76 3.67
N LYS A 51 16.28 -38.15 2.84
CA LYS A 51 15.22 -38.88 2.15
C LYS A 51 15.63 -39.09 0.69
N GLN A 52 15.55 -40.34 0.28
CA GLN A 52 15.92 -40.89 -1.02
C GLN A 52 15.44 -40.04 -2.20
N LYS A 53 16.36 -39.77 -3.13
CA LYS A 53 16.08 -39.18 -4.45
C LYS A 53 15.20 -40.13 -5.26
N SER A 54 14.04 -39.64 -5.68
CA SER A 54 13.30 -40.18 -6.82
C SER A 54 13.44 -39.20 -7.97
N ASP A 55 13.97 -39.67 -9.09
CA ASP A 55 14.15 -38.89 -10.32
C ASP A 55 12.80 -38.38 -10.85
N GLN A 56 12.63 -37.06 -10.90
CA GLN A 56 11.60 -36.40 -11.69
C GLN A 56 12.28 -35.50 -12.72
N THR A 57 12.23 -35.94 -13.97
CA THR A 57 12.54 -35.14 -15.14
C THR A 57 11.45 -34.10 -15.36
N SER A 58 11.82 -32.82 -15.36
CA SER A 58 10.92 -31.72 -15.68
C SER A 58 10.69 -31.64 -17.19
N HIS A 59 9.48 -31.94 -17.64
CA HIS A 59 9.04 -31.60 -18.99
C HIS A 59 8.43 -30.18 -19.01
N PRO A 60 8.66 -29.38 -20.06
CA PRO A 60 8.04 -28.07 -20.21
C PRO A 60 6.53 -28.21 -20.41
N PHE A 61 5.76 -27.49 -19.59
CA PHE A 61 4.31 -27.36 -19.72
C PHE A 61 3.96 -26.69 -21.07
N SER A 62 3.39 -27.45 -22.00
CA SER A 62 2.80 -26.92 -23.24
C SER A 62 1.32 -26.60 -23.01
N LEU A 63 0.88 -25.42 -23.47
CA LEU A 63 -0.52 -24.98 -23.44
C LEU A 63 -1.46 -26.00 -24.13
N ALA A 64 -0.94 -26.74 -25.12
CA ALA A 64 -1.68 -27.79 -25.82
C ALA A 64 -1.99 -29.00 -24.92
N SER A 65 -1.10 -29.34 -23.98
CA SER A 65 -1.30 -30.45 -23.03
C SER A 65 -2.39 -30.13 -22.00
N LEU A 66 -2.55 -28.84 -21.66
CA LEU A 66 -3.62 -28.38 -20.79
C LEU A 66 -4.99 -28.53 -21.49
N LEU A 67 -5.06 -28.15 -22.78
CA LEU A 67 -6.30 -28.22 -23.57
C LEU A 67 -6.75 -29.66 -23.88
N ALA A 68 -5.81 -30.59 -24.07
CA ALA A 68 -6.12 -32.00 -24.37
C ALA A 68 -6.81 -32.76 -23.22
N ASN A 69 -6.59 -32.35 -21.96
CA ASN A 69 -7.22 -32.98 -20.80
C ASN A 69 -8.70 -32.57 -20.60
N PHE A 70 -9.18 -31.52 -21.28
CA PHE A 70 -10.56 -31.05 -21.15
C PHE A 70 -11.55 -31.75 -22.09
N SER A 71 -11.07 -32.50 -23.09
CA SER A 71 -11.92 -33.16 -24.10
C SER A 71 -12.63 -34.44 -23.63
N PHE A 72 -12.40 -34.88 -22.38
CA PHE A 72 -12.80 -36.23 -21.92
C PHE A 72 -14.11 -36.32 -21.14
N PHE A 73 -14.80 -35.20 -20.89
CA PHE A 73 -16.08 -35.21 -20.18
C PHE A 73 -17.22 -34.78 -21.11
N SER A 74 -17.81 -35.76 -21.78
CA SER A 74 -19.06 -35.59 -22.51
C SER A 74 -19.95 -36.82 -22.26
N ALA A 75 -20.73 -36.76 -21.19
CA ALA A 75 -21.90 -37.61 -21.00
C ALA A 75 -23.12 -36.68 -20.83
N PRO A 76 -24.24 -36.95 -21.52
CA PRO A 76 -25.43 -36.12 -21.42
C PRO A 76 -26.15 -36.41 -20.11
N ILE A 77 -26.45 -35.36 -19.34
CA ILE A 77 -27.35 -35.43 -18.19
C ILE A 77 -28.60 -34.64 -18.57
N GLU A 78 -29.75 -35.31 -18.59
CA GLU A 78 -31.05 -34.66 -18.72
C GLU A 78 -31.39 -33.91 -17.43
N THR A 79 -31.84 -32.66 -17.55
CA THR A 79 -32.40 -31.88 -16.43
C THR A 79 -33.75 -31.29 -16.80
N PRO A 80 -34.74 -31.32 -15.89
CA PRO A 80 -35.96 -30.53 -16.03
C PRO A 80 -35.78 -29.11 -15.46
N HIS A 81 -36.39 -28.15 -16.16
CA HIS A 81 -36.42 -26.73 -15.88
C HIS A 81 -37.25 -26.37 -14.65
N GLU A 82 -36.74 -25.45 -13.83
CA GLU A 82 -37.54 -24.38 -13.24
C GLU A 82 -36.65 -23.14 -13.01
N SER A 83 -36.97 -22.05 -13.71
CA SER A 83 -36.19 -20.82 -13.75
C SER A 83 -36.47 -19.93 -12.53
N ALA A 84 -35.47 -19.77 -11.66
CA ALA A 84 -35.44 -18.71 -10.64
C ALA A 84 -34.81 -17.42 -11.22
N PRO A 85 -35.25 -16.23 -10.79
CA PRO A 85 -34.80 -14.97 -11.36
C PRO A 85 -33.35 -14.64 -10.97
N ILE A 86 -32.65 -14.10 -11.97
CA ILE A 86 -31.24 -13.69 -12.00
C ILE A 86 -31.02 -12.41 -11.18
N ASP A 87 -29.78 -12.26 -10.72
CA ASP A 87 -29.06 -11.00 -10.46
C ASP A 87 -28.83 -10.59 -9.00
N ARG A 88 -27.81 -11.18 -8.37
CA ARG A 88 -27.05 -10.56 -7.26
C ARG A 88 -25.59 -10.98 -7.35
N SER A 89 -24.70 -10.00 -7.58
CA SER A 89 -23.27 -10.10 -7.30
C SER A 89 -23.01 -10.84 -5.98
N SER A 90 -22.00 -11.73 -5.96
CA SER A 90 -21.48 -12.41 -4.75
C SER A 90 -20.92 -11.44 -3.69
N HIS A 91 -21.01 -10.12 -3.93
CA HIS A 91 -20.63 -9.05 -3.03
C HIS A 91 -21.81 -8.19 -2.60
N ALA A 92 -23.02 -8.75 -2.54
CA ALA A 92 -24.21 -8.03 -2.09
C ALA A 92 -24.00 -7.48 -0.66
N VAL A 93 -23.62 -6.20 -0.59
CA VAL A 93 -23.53 -5.45 0.65
C VAL A 93 -24.94 -5.10 1.08
N ILE A 94 -25.45 -5.79 2.10
CA ILE A 94 -26.74 -5.50 2.69
C ILE A 94 -26.52 -4.44 3.77
N PRO A 95 -27.20 -3.30 3.79
CA PRO A 95 -27.16 -2.42 4.96
C PRO A 95 -27.66 -3.21 6.17
N VAL A 96 -26.85 -3.32 7.24
CA VAL A 96 -27.27 -4.07 8.45
C VAL A 96 -28.47 -3.35 9.04
N ASN A 97 -29.61 -4.02 8.99
CA ASN A 97 -30.81 -3.54 9.62
C ASN A 97 -30.77 -3.91 11.10
N LYS A 98 -30.68 -2.92 12.00
CA LYS A 98 -31.37 -3.03 13.30
C LYS A 98 -32.77 -3.56 13.02
N THR A 99 -33.30 -4.45 13.89
CA THR A 99 -34.59 -5.17 13.74
C THR A 99 -35.57 -4.44 12.80
N LYS A 100 -36.08 -5.12 11.76
CA LYS A 100 -36.92 -4.56 10.66
C LYS A 100 -37.93 -3.47 11.10
N GLN A 101 -38.46 -3.53 12.32
CA GLN A 101 -39.37 -2.53 12.91
C GLN A 101 -38.74 -1.18 13.28
N GLN A 102 -37.45 -1.09 13.60
CA GLN A 102 -36.80 0.19 13.97
C GLN A 102 -36.43 1.05 12.76
N ILE A 103 -36.36 0.47 11.56
CA ILE A 103 -35.83 1.12 10.35
C ILE A 103 -36.90 1.75 9.47
N GLN A 104 -38.14 1.26 9.52
CA GLN A 104 -39.24 1.95 8.84
C GLN A 104 -39.49 3.36 9.42
N ASN A 105 -38.99 3.65 10.61
CA ASN A 105 -39.17 4.95 11.28
C ASN A 105 -37.96 5.90 11.20
N GLU A 106 -36.77 5.46 10.72
CA GLU A 106 -35.59 6.32 10.61
C GLU A 106 -35.03 6.33 9.18
N GLN A 107 -35.30 7.38 8.41
CA GLN A 107 -34.74 7.65 7.07
C GLN A 107 -33.22 7.95 7.07
N LYS A 108 -32.43 7.40 8.00
CA LYS A 108 -30.99 7.63 8.05
C LYS A 108 -30.25 6.50 7.33
N PRO A 109 -29.36 6.81 6.37
CA PRO A 109 -28.56 5.79 5.71
C PRO A 109 -27.76 5.02 6.77
N SER A 110 -27.76 3.68 6.67
CA SER A 110 -27.05 2.84 7.64
C SER A 110 -25.59 3.29 7.74
N THR A 111 -25.12 3.43 8.98
CA THR A 111 -23.73 3.75 9.30
C THR A 111 -22.77 2.57 9.10
N HIS A 112 -23.32 1.40 8.76
CA HIS A 112 -22.61 0.14 8.64
C HIS A 112 -23.08 -0.65 7.41
N LEU A 113 -22.14 -1.36 6.82
CA LEU A 113 -22.31 -2.21 5.65
C LEU A 113 -22.13 -3.67 6.09
N PHE A 114 -23.08 -4.56 5.77
CA PHE A 114 -22.94 -6.00 5.97
C PHE A 114 -22.48 -6.64 4.67
N LYS A 115 -21.35 -7.32 4.68
CA LYS A 115 -20.96 -8.23 3.59
C LYS A 115 -21.24 -9.65 4.10
N LYS A 116 -22.26 -10.29 3.52
CA LYS A 116 -22.48 -11.73 3.72
C LYS A 116 -21.35 -12.44 2.96
N VAL A 117 -20.71 -13.42 3.59
CA VAL A 117 -19.60 -14.14 2.97
C VAL A 117 -19.91 -15.62 3.02
N ASP A 118 -19.64 -16.32 1.92
CA ASP A 118 -19.89 -17.76 1.81
C ASP A 118 -18.89 -18.58 2.63
N SER A 119 -17.73 -17.99 2.95
CA SER A 119 -16.67 -18.60 3.75
C SER A 119 -16.55 -17.91 5.13
N PRO A 120 -16.89 -18.60 6.23
CA PRO A 120 -16.70 -18.13 7.61
C PRO A 120 -15.30 -17.56 7.88
N ASN A 121 -14.27 -18.26 7.42
CA ASN A 121 -12.87 -17.86 7.65
C ASN A 121 -12.56 -16.51 7.02
N MET A 122 -13.10 -16.24 5.83
CA MET A 122 -12.84 -14.98 5.15
C MET A 122 -13.41 -13.77 5.89
N CYS A 123 -14.55 -13.91 6.61
CA CYS A 123 -15.08 -12.83 7.44
C CYS A 123 -14.09 -12.41 8.54
N ILE A 124 -13.51 -13.42 9.20
CA ILE A 124 -12.55 -13.24 10.30
C ILE A 124 -11.28 -12.61 9.76
N LEU A 125 -10.77 -13.13 8.66
CA LEU A 125 -9.55 -12.67 8.04
C LEU A 125 -9.71 -11.24 7.52
N GLU A 126 -10.83 -10.89 6.91
CA GLU A 126 -11.13 -9.51 6.49
C GLU A 126 -11.19 -8.55 7.70
N ALA A 127 -11.85 -8.95 8.79
CA ALA A 127 -11.89 -8.15 10.02
C ALA A 127 -10.50 -7.99 10.67
N THR A 128 -9.71 -9.08 10.68
CA THR A 128 -8.32 -9.07 11.16
C THR A 128 -7.45 -8.18 10.29
N GLY A 129 -7.60 -8.27 8.96
CA GLY A 129 -6.87 -7.48 8.00
C GLY A 129 -7.17 -5.99 8.12
N SER A 130 -8.45 -5.62 8.23
CA SER A 130 -8.87 -4.26 8.57
C SER A 130 -8.16 -3.76 9.84
N ALA A 131 -8.14 -4.56 10.91
CA ALA A 131 -7.49 -4.18 12.17
C ALA A 131 -5.96 -3.99 12.01
N PHE A 132 -5.31 -4.84 11.22
CA PHE A 132 -3.88 -4.71 10.92
C PHE A 132 -3.58 -3.45 10.13
N LEU A 133 -4.35 -3.16 9.08
CA LEU A 133 -4.13 -1.96 8.28
C LEU A 133 -4.36 -0.70 9.13
N ARG A 134 -5.36 -0.71 10.02
CA ARG A 134 -5.64 0.39 10.95
C ARG A 134 -4.56 0.60 12.01
N LEU A 135 -3.75 -0.41 12.32
CA LEU A 135 -2.62 -0.26 13.23
C LEU A 135 -1.63 0.79 12.70
N ILE A 136 -1.34 0.77 11.40
CA ILE A 136 -0.39 1.70 10.78
C ILE A 136 -1.05 2.85 10.00
N ALA A 137 -2.34 2.72 9.69
CA ALA A 137 -3.11 3.67 8.89
C ALA A 137 -4.55 3.84 9.44
N PRO A 138 -4.71 4.36 10.68
CA PRO A 138 -5.98 4.29 11.43
C PRO A 138 -7.17 5.00 10.76
N GLU A 139 -6.91 6.00 9.94
CA GLU A 139 -7.90 6.79 9.17
C GLU A 139 -8.13 6.28 7.75
N HIS A 140 -7.31 5.36 7.26
CA HIS A 140 -7.30 4.94 5.85
C HIS A 140 -7.85 3.53 5.64
N ALA A 141 -8.46 2.96 6.66
CA ALA A 141 -9.10 1.68 6.60
C ALA A 141 -10.40 1.70 7.42
N ALA A 142 -11.48 1.21 6.83
CA ALA A 142 -12.76 1.06 7.50
C ALA A 142 -12.63 0.17 8.74
N ILE A 143 -13.50 0.39 9.74
CA ILE A 143 -13.57 -0.49 10.92
C ILE A 143 -14.40 -1.71 10.54
N SER A 144 -13.77 -2.88 10.47
CA SER A 144 -14.49 -4.13 10.18
C SER A 144 -14.58 -5.04 11.40
N LYS A 145 -15.66 -5.80 11.48
CA LYS A 145 -15.95 -6.76 12.56
C LYS A 145 -16.66 -7.98 12.01
N ALA A 146 -16.18 -9.16 12.37
CA ALA A 146 -16.92 -10.39 12.11
C ALA A 146 -18.27 -10.38 12.87
N VAL A 147 -19.29 -10.99 12.27
CA VAL A 147 -20.62 -11.18 12.85
C VAL A 147 -20.88 -12.66 13.04
N PHE A 148 -21.53 -12.98 14.15
CA PHE A 148 -21.84 -14.33 14.58
C PHE A 148 -23.36 -14.48 14.71
N ASP A 149 -23.88 -15.67 14.42
CA ASP A 149 -25.24 -16.08 14.83
C ASP A 149 -25.29 -16.47 16.31
N ASP A 150 -26.47 -16.85 16.79
CA ASP A 150 -26.71 -17.23 18.19
C ASP A 150 -25.99 -18.54 18.57
N GLN A 151 -25.61 -19.34 17.58
CA GLN A 151 -24.85 -20.58 17.72
C GLN A 151 -23.32 -20.33 17.68
N GLY A 152 -22.89 -19.08 17.48
CA GLY A 152 -21.49 -18.71 17.38
C GLY A 152 -20.85 -19.00 16.02
N HIS A 153 -21.64 -19.29 14.98
CA HIS A 153 -21.14 -19.42 13.61
C HIS A 153 -21.06 -18.06 12.92
N TYR A 154 -20.09 -17.92 12.03
CA TYR A 154 -19.91 -16.70 11.25
C TYR A 154 -21.01 -16.53 10.21
N THR A 155 -21.56 -15.32 10.15
CA THR A 155 -22.61 -14.96 9.19
C THR A 155 -22.17 -13.90 8.17
N GLY A 156 -21.12 -13.13 8.50
CA GLY A 156 -20.61 -12.07 7.63
C GLY A 156 -19.62 -11.15 8.33
N VAL A 157 -19.32 -10.03 7.68
CA VAL A 157 -18.52 -8.94 8.24
C VAL A 157 -19.31 -7.64 8.18
N ILE A 158 -19.26 -6.88 9.27
CA ILE A 158 -19.79 -5.53 9.34
C ILE A 158 -18.63 -4.54 9.22
N THR A 159 -18.73 -3.69 8.22
CA THR A 159 -17.77 -2.63 7.95
C THR A 159 -18.43 -1.28 8.21
N LYS A 160 -17.83 -0.45 9.07
CA LYS A 160 -18.33 0.92 9.30
C LYS A 160 -18.22 1.71 8.00
N ARG A 161 -19.34 2.27 7.55
CA ARG A 161 -19.37 3.11 6.35
C ARG A 161 -18.45 4.31 6.54
N ILE A 162 -17.62 4.56 5.54
CA ILE A 162 -16.77 5.74 5.49
C ILE A 162 -17.57 6.87 4.86
N SER A 163 -17.83 7.93 5.64
CA SER A 163 -18.59 9.08 5.16
C SER A 163 -17.86 9.75 4.00
N GLY A 164 -18.58 10.05 2.91
CA GLY A 164 -18.01 10.70 1.73
C GLY A 164 -17.04 9.82 0.92
N PHE A 165 -17.03 8.50 1.12
CA PHE A 165 -16.20 7.62 0.28
C PHE A 165 -16.70 7.64 -1.17
N ILE A 166 -15.85 8.15 -2.08
CA ILE A 166 -16.02 8.09 -3.53
C ILE A 166 -14.81 7.34 -4.07
N SER A 167 -15.03 6.20 -4.71
CA SER A 167 -13.95 5.37 -5.22
C SER A 167 -13.17 6.07 -6.33
N LEU A 168 -11.90 5.69 -6.54
CA LEU A 168 -11.08 6.23 -7.62
C LEU A 168 -11.67 5.92 -9.00
N ARG A 169 -12.49 4.89 -9.15
CA ARG A 169 -13.25 4.63 -10.40
C ARG A 169 -14.19 5.79 -10.74
N HIS A 170 -14.82 6.39 -9.74
CA HIS A 170 -15.75 7.50 -9.92
C HIS A 170 -15.08 8.86 -9.82
N GLN A 171 -13.95 8.95 -9.12
CA GLN A 171 -13.17 10.17 -8.98
C GLN A 171 -11.67 9.87 -9.19
N PRO A 172 -11.21 9.74 -10.45
CA PRO A 172 -9.84 9.40 -10.75
C PRO A 172 -8.82 10.42 -10.25
N LEU A 173 -7.59 9.95 -10.01
CA LEU A 173 -6.46 10.82 -9.69
C LEU A 173 -6.04 11.63 -10.93
N GLN A 174 -6.05 12.95 -10.82
CA GLN A 174 -5.64 13.88 -11.87
C GLN A 174 -4.26 14.50 -11.59
N LYS A 175 -3.57 14.95 -12.65
CA LYS A 175 -2.27 15.64 -12.52
C LYS A 175 -2.35 16.91 -11.67
N SER A 176 -3.47 17.63 -11.71
CA SER A 176 -3.73 18.81 -10.89
C SER A 176 -3.66 18.49 -9.39
N HIS A 177 -4.05 17.29 -8.96
CA HIS A 177 -3.98 16.86 -7.56
C HIS A 177 -2.54 16.70 -7.04
N LEU A 178 -1.55 16.63 -7.94
CA LEU A 178 -0.14 16.46 -7.57
C LEU A 178 0.59 17.79 -7.33
N LYS A 179 0.00 18.91 -7.75
CA LYS A 179 0.61 20.26 -7.66
C LYS A 179 0.35 20.86 -6.29
N ILE A 180 1.39 21.30 -5.60
CA ILE A 180 1.27 21.99 -4.30
C ILE A 180 2.10 23.27 -4.44
N GLY A 181 1.45 24.32 -4.96
CA GLY A 181 2.14 25.51 -5.46
C GLY A 181 3.00 26.18 -4.39
N ILE A 182 2.55 26.20 -3.14
CA ILE A 182 3.30 26.77 -2.02
C ILE A 182 4.64 26.06 -1.72
N LEU A 183 4.77 24.76 -2.03
CA LEU A 183 6.03 24.02 -1.91
C LEU A 183 6.92 24.15 -3.14
N ASP A 184 6.33 24.47 -4.30
CA ASP A 184 7.05 24.66 -5.55
C ASP A 184 7.69 26.05 -5.61
N ARG A 185 7.11 27.03 -4.90
CA ARG A 185 7.65 28.39 -4.73
C ARG A 185 8.62 28.51 -3.55
N ASP A 186 8.88 27.41 -2.83
CA ASP A 186 9.70 27.35 -1.61
C ASP A 186 9.33 28.42 -0.55
N GLU A 187 8.06 28.83 -0.50
CA GLU A 187 7.56 29.83 0.46
C GLU A 187 7.53 29.30 1.90
N ILE A 188 7.40 27.98 2.03
CA ILE A 188 7.36 27.24 3.29
C ILE A 188 8.11 25.91 3.16
N THR A 189 8.56 25.36 4.29
CA THR A 189 9.11 24.00 4.30
C THR A 189 8.00 22.95 4.31
N LEU A 190 8.34 21.71 3.94
CA LEU A 190 7.43 20.57 4.08
C LEU A 190 6.95 20.38 5.53
N THR A 191 7.82 20.63 6.51
CA THR A 191 7.50 20.54 7.93
C THR A 191 6.43 21.56 8.31
N ASP A 192 6.55 22.79 7.80
CA ASP A 192 5.59 23.87 8.04
C ASP A 192 4.23 23.54 7.44
N LEU A 193 4.21 23.03 6.20
CA LEU A 193 2.97 22.60 5.54
C LEU A 193 2.24 21.52 6.32
N ILE A 194 2.97 20.51 6.81
CA ILE A 194 2.37 19.42 7.61
C ILE A 194 1.78 19.97 8.91
N LYS A 195 2.54 20.80 9.64
CA LYS A 195 2.07 21.44 10.88
C LYS A 195 0.85 22.33 10.62
N LEU A 196 0.87 23.11 9.55
CA LEU A 196 -0.22 24.00 9.15
C LEU A 196 -1.48 23.20 8.82
N ASN A 197 -1.36 22.14 8.03
CA ASN A 197 -2.50 21.27 7.70
C ASN A 197 -3.13 20.63 8.95
N HIS A 198 -2.34 20.30 9.99
CA HIS A 198 -2.87 19.79 11.27
C HIS A 198 -3.61 20.84 12.09
N ARG A 199 -3.17 22.09 12.03
CA ARG A 199 -3.85 23.22 12.70
C ARG A 199 -5.16 23.55 12.01
N ILE A 200 -5.19 23.51 10.67
CA ILE A 200 -6.39 23.74 9.87
C ILE A 200 -7.26 22.47 9.90
N ARG A 201 -7.98 22.29 11.01
CA ARG A 201 -8.96 21.20 11.19
C ARG A 201 -10.28 21.42 10.46
N GLN A 202 -10.47 22.60 9.87
CA GLN A 202 -11.70 22.95 9.19
C GLN A 202 -12.00 21.96 8.07
N ASP A 203 -13.30 21.68 7.92
CA ASP A 203 -13.80 20.98 6.76
C ASP A 203 -13.70 21.92 5.56
N ILE A 204 -12.61 21.79 4.80
CA ILE A 204 -12.36 22.60 3.61
C ILE A 204 -13.20 22.12 2.42
N SER A 205 -14.02 21.07 2.55
CA SER A 205 -14.85 20.56 1.44
C SER A 205 -15.93 21.56 1.02
N VAL A 206 -16.32 22.48 1.91
CA VAL A 206 -17.33 23.51 1.63
C VAL A 206 -16.75 24.81 1.08
N LEU A 207 -15.43 24.95 1.02
CA LEU A 207 -14.75 26.17 0.55
C LEU A 207 -14.47 26.11 -0.96
N ASP A 208 -14.38 27.28 -1.61
CA ASP A 208 -13.92 27.38 -3.01
C ASP A 208 -12.44 27.01 -3.12
N ASP A 209 -12.03 26.36 -4.22
CA ASP A 209 -10.63 25.96 -4.43
C ASP A 209 -9.66 27.14 -4.47
N ASN A 210 -10.13 28.31 -4.90
CA ASN A 210 -9.34 29.54 -4.97
C ASN A 210 -9.38 30.34 -3.66
N ALA A 211 -10.16 29.92 -2.66
CA ALA A 211 -10.16 30.59 -1.37
C ALA A 211 -8.77 30.50 -0.73
N ILE A 212 -8.36 31.61 -0.10
CA ILE A 212 -7.08 31.72 0.60
C ILE A 212 -7.33 31.63 2.10
N ILE A 213 -6.59 30.75 2.76
CA ILE A 213 -6.57 30.63 4.21
C ILE A 213 -5.28 31.25 4.72
N GLN A 214 -5.40 32.14 5.72
CA GLN A 214 -4.23 32.65 6.46
C GLN A 214 -3.87 31.66 7.56
N GLY A 215 -2.60 31.25 7.57
CA GLY A 215 -2.03 30.35 8.56
C GLY A 215 -0.81 30.98 9.20
N GLU A 216 -0.59 30.71 10.48
CA GLU A 216 0.63 31.13 11.18
C GLU A 216 1.61 29.97 11.28
N ILE A 217 2.87 30.22 10.95
CA ILE A 217 3.99 29.31 11.24
C ILE A 217 5.01 30.01 12.12
N THR A 218 5.77 29.21 12.85
CA THR A 218 6.94 29.69 13.59
C THR A 218 8.15 29.57 12.67
N SER A 219 8.77 30.69 12.33
CA SER A 219 10.06 30.77 11.63
C SER A 219 11.13 31.33 12.55
N THR A 220 12.38 31.36 12.11
CA THR A 220 13.47 32.10 12.76
C THR A 220 13.77 33.35 11.95
N ASP A 221 13.93 34.49 12.60
CA ASP A 221 14.40 35.72 11.96
C ASP A 221 15.91 35.66 11.66
N SER A 222 16.49 36.76 11.14
CA SER A 222 17.92 36.87 10.84
C SER A 222 18.82 36.68 12.05
N ASP A 223 18.30 36.93 13.25
CA ASP A 223 19.03 36.85 14.51
C ASP A 223 18.84 35.47 15.18
N GLY A 224 18.10 34.56 14.54
CA GLY A 224 17.79 33.23 15.06
C GLY A 224 16.67 33.20 16.09
N ASN A 225 15.98 34.32 16.34
CA ASN A 225 14.87 34.37 17.27
C ASN A 225 13.59 33.80 16.61
N PRO A 226 12.75 33.05 17.36
CA PRO A 226 11.49 32.55 16.83
C PRO A 226 10.53 33.72 16.57
N CYS A 227 10.04 33.84 15.35
CA CYS A 227 9.04 34.83 14.94
C CYS A 227 7.82 34.14 14.30
N LEU A 228 6.64 34.75 14.45
CA LEU A 228 5.42 34.27 13.79
C LEU A 228 5.32 34.88 12.40
N LYS A 229 5.28 34.02 11.38
CA LYS A 229 5.06 34.41 9.99
C LYS A 229 3.66 33.99 9.58
N THR A 230 2.87 34.96 9.11
CA THR A 230 1.57 34.69 8.46
C THR A 230 1.82 34.29 7.02
N ILE A 231 1.17 33.21 6.59
CA ILE A 231 1.27 32.63 5.25
C ILE A 231 -0.12 32.46 4.68
N SER A 232 -0.26 32.83 3.42
CA SER A 232 -1.44 32.59 2.62
C SER A 232 -1.30 31.24 1.90
N ILE A 233 -2.24 30.32 2.13
CA ILE A 233 -2.31 29.04 1.43
C ILE A 233 -3.67 28.90 0.74
N SER A 234 -3.68 28.43 -0.51
CA SER A 234 -4.94 28.14 -1.20
C SER A 234 -5.61 26.89 -0.65
N VAL A 235 -6.94 26.85 -0.71
CA VAL A 235 -7.71 25.63 -0.39
C VAL A 235 -7.29 24.47 -1.29
N GLN A 236 -7.01 24.73 -2.58
CA GLN A 236 -6.51 23.72 -3.51
C GLN A 236 -5.18 23.11 -3.03
N ASP A 237 -4.21 23.90 -2.58
CA ASP A 237 -2.92 23.39 -2.08
C ASP A 237 -3.11 22.51 -0.83
N LEU A 238 -4.04 22.87 0.06
CA LEU A 238 -4.40 22.04 1.21
C LEU A 238 -5.09 20.74 0.79
N ARG A 239 -6.03 20.78 -0.17
CA ARG A 239 -6.69 19.58 -0.71
C ARG A 239 -5.66 18.65 -1.34
N ASN A 240 -4.77 19.18 -2.17
CA ASN A 240 -3.71 18.42 -2.81
C ASN A 240 -2.73 17.84 -1.78
N THR A 241 -2.38 18.60 -0.74
CA THR A 241 -1.58 18.09 0.38
C THR A 241 -2.26 16.90 1.06
N ARG A 242 -3.56 16.99 1.33
CA ARG A 242 -4.35 15.92 1.96
C ARG A 242 -4.48 14.68 1.07
N ILE A 243 -4.68 14.85 -0.24
CA ILE A 243 -4.68 13.77 -1.24
C ILE A 243 -3.33 13.05 -1.25
N ASN A 244 -2.22 13.78 -1.43
CA ASN A 244 -0.88 13.20 -1.50
C ASN A 244 -0.47 12.53 -0.17
N ARG A 245 -0.85 13.11 0.98
CA ARG A 245 -0.73 12.48 2.30
C ARG A 245 -1.50 11.16 2.34
N GLY A 246 -2.77 11.21 1.93
CA GLY A 246 -3.68 10.07 1.98
C GLY A 246 -3.20 8.89 1.15
N LEU A 247 -2.84 9.15 -0.11
CA LEU A 247 -2.25 8.15 -1.01
C LEU A 247 -0.91 7.63 -0.49
N GLY A 248 -0.06 8.52 0.06
CA GLY A 248 1.20 8.15 0.68
C GLY A 248 1.04 7.20 1.87
N ILE A 249 -0.05 7.32 2.63
CA ILE A 249 -0.37 6.40 3.73
C ILE A 249 -1.03 5.13 3.20
N GLY A 250 -2.15 5.25 2.47
CA GLY A 250 -2.99 4.12 2.07
C GLY A 250 -2.30 3.10 1.18
N ILE A 251 -1.59 3.56 0.14
CA ILE A 251 -0.92 2.67 -0.83
C ILE A 251 0.31 2.04 -0.19
N SER A 252 1.09 2.80 0.59
CA SER A 252 2.27 2.29 1.31
C SER A 252 1.88 1.26 2.37
N ALA A 253 0.78 1.48 3.10
CA ALA A 253 0.25 0.53 4.07
C ALA A 253 -0.22 -0.76 3.39
N SER A 254 -0.91 -0.63 2.25
CA SER A 254 -1.34 -1.78 1.43
C SER A 254 -0.14 -2.59 0.92
N TYR A 255 0.93 -1.93 0.47
CA TYR A 255 2.18 -2.59 0.07
C TYR A 255 2.87 -3.32 1.24
N ALA A 256 2.93 -2.66 2.40
CA ALA A 256 3.51 -3.24 3.61
C ALA A 256 2.74 -4.50 4.05
N HIS A 257 1.42 -4.48 3.91
CA HIS A 257 0.54 -5.59 4.26
C HIS A 257 0.32 -6.63 3.15
N GLU A 258 1.05 -6.55 2.04
CA GLU A 258 0.89 -7.48 0.91
C GLU A 258 -0.57 -7.58 0.44
N GLU A 259 -1.21 -6.43 0.24
CA GLU A 259 -2.54 -6.36 -0.32
C GLU A 259 -2.55 -6.73 -1.81
N GLY A 260 -3.35 -7.73 -2.17
CA GLY A 260 -3.55 -8.14 -3.56
C GLY A 260 -4.61 -7.34 -4.33
N ASP A 261 -5.58 -6.73 -3.64
CA ASP A 261 -6.80 -6.19 -4.26
C ASP A 261 -6.97 -4.67 -4.11
N LEU A 262 -5.99 -3.92 -4.64
CA LEU A 262 -5.96 -2.46 -4.57
C LEU A 262 -6.66 -1.76 -5.75
N HIS A 263 -7.73 -2.35 -6.30
CA HIS A 263 -8.39 -1.78 -7.47
C HIS A 263 -9.11 -0.45 -7.22
N SER A 264 -9.40 0.28 -8.28
CA SER A 264 -10.01 1.62 -8.24
C SER A 264 -11.37 1.70 -7.54
N ASN A 265 -12.11 0.59 -7.37
CA ASN A 265 -13.32 0.56 -6.54
C ASN A 265 -13.05 0.52 -5.02
N ASN A 266 -11.89 0.01 -4.60
CA ASN A 266 -11.57 -0.31 -3.19
C ASN A 266 -10.78 0.80 -2.50
N ILE A 267 -10.36 1.82 -3.23
CA ILE A 267 -9.56 2.95 -2.74
C ILE A 267 -10.11 4.27 -3.27
N ASN A 268 -10.08 5.34 -2.46
CA ASN A 268 -10.46 6.70 -2.87
C ASN A 268 -9.25 7.62 -3.07
N LEU A 269 -9.49 8.87 -3.51
CA LEU A 269 -8.43 9.90 -3.66
C LEU A 269 -7.64 10.18 -2.37
N MET A 270 -8.24 9.93 -1.21
CA MET A 270 -7.59 10.13 0.08
C MET A 270 -6.83 8.88 0.54
N GLY A 271 -6.65 7.88 -0.32
CA GLY A 271 -5.98 6.61 -0.01
C GLY A 271 -6.73 5.73 1.00
N VAL A 272 -7.99 6.04 1.29
CA VAL A 272 -8.82 5.27 2.22
C VAL A 272 -9.35 4.01 1.54
N ARG A 273 -9.42 2.89 2.27
CA ARG A 273 -9.82 1.58 1.76
C ARG A 273 -11.05 0.98 2.44
N ILE A 274 -11.79 0.15 1.70
CA ILE A 274 -13.07 -0.46 2.15
C ILE A 274 -13.16 -1.99 2.02
N ASP A 275 -12.23 -2.66 1.35
CA ASP A 275 -12.15 -4.13 1.27
C ASP A 275 -10.75 -4.61 1.69
N PHE A 276 -10.68 -5.76 2.36
CA PHE A 276 -9.49 -6.31 3.00
C PHE A 276 -9.37 -7.84 2.85
N ASP A 277 -10.15 -8.45 1.96
CA ASP A 277 -10.18 -9.91 1.82
C ASP A 277 -8.95 -10.51 1.07
N GLU A 278 -8.08 -9.66 0.51
CA GLU A 278 -6.78 -10.00 -0.08
C GLU A 278 -5.60 -9.37 0.69
N LEU A 279 -5.82 -8.88 1.92
CA LEU A 279 -4.72 -8.48 2.79
C LEU A 279 -3.90 -9.71 3.19
N CYS A 280 -2.58 -9.61 3.30
CA CYS A 280 -1.72 -10.78 3.55
C CYS A 280 -2.02 -11.89 2.53
N THR A 281 -2.18 -11.54 1.24
CA THR A 281 -2.73 -12.43 0.20
C THR A 281 -2.09 -13.82 0.20
N LYS A 282 -0.78 -13.93 0.51
CA LYS A 282 -0.03 -15.19 0.62
C LYS A 282 -0.63 -16.17 1.62
N VAL A 283 -1.17 -15.67 2.73
CA VAL A 283 -1.80 -16.49 3.78
C VAL A 283 -3.30 -16.58 3.54
N PHE A 284 -3.98 -15.48 3.20
CA PHE A 284 -5.43 -15.46 3.08
C PHE A 284 -5.94 -16.31 1.91
N SER A 285 -5.17 -16.38 0.82
CA SER A 285 -5.53 -17.23 -0.34
C SER A 285 -5.64 -18.72 0.01
N TYR A 286 -4.91 -19.22 1.01
CA TYR A 286 -5.06 -20.60 1.48
C TYR A 286 -6.40 -20.87 2.15
N TYR A 287 -6.96 -19.86 2.81
CA TYR A 287 -8.23 -19.94 3.51
C TYR A 287 -9.44 -19.60 2.61
N LYS A 288 -9.19 -19.11 1.40
CA LYS A 288 -10.25 -18.91 0.39
C LYS A 288 -10.76 -20.27 -0.11
N ASP A 289 -12.08 -20.35 -0.19
CA ASP A 289 -12.80 -21.43 -0.85
C ASP A 289 -12.59 -21.37 -2.35
N ARG A 290 -11.62 -22.12 -2.84
CA ARG A 290 -11.34 -22.26 -4.26
C ARG A 290 -11.26 -23.75 -4.58
N ASN A 291 -11.99 -24.17 -5.62
CA ASN A 291 -11.82 -25.52 -6.15
C ASN A 291 -10.37 -25.70 -6.66
N PHE A 292 -9.90 -26.95 -6.77
CA PHE A 292 -8.52 -27.25 -7.15
C PHE A 292 -8.10 -26.56 -8.45
N LEU A 293 -8.96 -26.57 -9.47
CA LEU A 293 -8.67 -25.94 -10.76
C LEU A 293 -8.51 -24.43 -10.62
N ALA A 294 -9.41 -23.74 -9.91
CA ALA A 294 -9.29 -22.33 -9.59
C ALA A 294 -8.01 -22.04 -8.80
N ARG A 295 -7.51 -22.97 -7.97
CA ARG A 295 -6.22 -22.80 -7.30
C ARG A 295 -5.00 -22.93 -8.22
N GLN A 296 -5.13 -23.62 -9.35
CA GLN A 296 -4.01 -23.80 -10.28
C GLN A 296 -3.96 -22.71 -11.35
N ILE A 297 -5.12 -22.17 -11.73
CA ILE A 297 -5.23 -21.25 -12.87
C ILE A 297 -5.50 -19.80 -12.47
N ASP A 298 -5.84 -19.52 -11.20
CA ASP A 298 -6.17 -18.15 -10.79
C ASP A 298 -4.89 -17.29 -10.73
N PRO A 299 -4.72 -16.33 -11.66
CA PRO A 299 -3.53 -15.48 -11.70
C PRO A 299 -3.42 -14.56 -10.47
N ARG A 300 -4.45 -14.52 -9.63
CA ARG A 300 -4.46 -13.78 -8.36
C ARG A 300 -3.77 -14.55 -7.24
N ILE A 301 -3.35 -15.79 -7.44
CA ILE A 301 -2.62 -16.51 -6.39
C ILE A 301 -1.21 -15.94 -6.30
N PRO A 302 -0.86 -15.34 -5.16
CA PRO A 302 0.43 -14.70 -5.01
C PRO A 302 1.54 -15.75 -5.10
N THR A 303 2.54 -15.46 -5.91
CA THR A 303 3.79 -16.22 -5.93
C THR A 303 4.70 -15.74 -4.80
N HIS A 304 5.80 -16.45 -4.56
CA HIS A 304 6.82 -16.00 -3.59
C HIS A 304 7.38 -14.61 -3.94
N ASP A 305 7.41 -14.25 -5.22
CA ASP A 305 7.90 -12.95 -5.73
C ASP A 305 6.81 -11.87 -5.82
N THR A 306 5.55 -12.17 -5.49
CA THR A 306 4.49 -11.15 -5.46
C THR A 306 4.79 -10.10 -4.39
N LEU A 307 4.75 -8.83 -4.79
CA LEU A 307 5.05 -7.65 -3.94
C LEU A 307 6.40 -7.75 -3.21
N LYS A 308 7.43 -8.27 -3.86
CA LYS A 308 8.78 -8.39 -3.29
C LYS A 308 9.31 -7.05 -2.79
N VAL A 309 9.87 -7.02 -1.58
CA VAL A 309 10.49 -5.81 -1.02
C VAL A 309 11.95 -5.75 -1.46
N THR A 310 12.25 -4.77 -2.31
CA THR A 310 13.59 -4.51 -2.83
C THR A 310 13.94 -3.04 -2.72
N CYS A 311 15.23 -2.71 -2.81
CA CYS A 311 15.68 -1.33 -2.85
C CYS A 311 15.03 -0.56 -4.01
N ASN A 312 14.93 -1.17 -5.19
CA ASN A 312 14.34 -0.57 -6.39
C ASN A 312 12.86 -0.21 -6.15
N ASN A 313 12.08 -1.17 -5.64
CA ASN A 313 10.66 -0.95 -5.34
C ASN A 313 10.44 0.16 -4.32
N ILE A 314 11.27 0.23 -3.26
CA ILE A 314 11.12 1.29 -2.24
C ILE A 314 11.52 2.67 -2.79
N LEU A 315 12.57 2.74 -3.62
CA LEU A 315 13.06 3.98 -4.23
C LEU A 315 12.03 4.56 -5.22
N HIS A 316 11.47 3.72 -6.08
CA HIS A 316 10.57 4.11 -7.16
C HIS A 316 9.08 4.02 -6.80
N PHE A 317 8.75 3.57 -5.59
CA PHE A 317 7.37 3.46 -5.09
C PHE A 317 6.52 4.72 -5.38
N PRO A 318 5.29 4.58 -5.90
CA PRO A 318 4.50 3.33 -6.02
C PRO A 318 4.77 2.49 -7.26
N ASN A 319 5.82 2.80 -8.03
CA ASN A 319 6.19 2.04 -9.23
C ASN A 319 6.97 0.81 -8.78
N LEU A 320 6.33 -0.34 -8.81
CA LEU A 320 6.95 -1.62 -8.48
C LEU A 320 7.66 -2.13 -9.74
N LEU A 321 8.98 -2.15 -9.68
CA LEU A 321 9.89 -2.51 -10.77
C LEU A 321 10.40 -3.95 -10.64
N ASP A 322 10.47 -4.48 -9.41
CA ASP A 322 10.95 -5.83 -9.12
C ASP A 322 9.81 -6.72 -8.62
N GLY A 323 9.80 -7.99 -9.05
CA GLY A 323 8.77 -8.96 -8.68
C GLY A 323 7.49 -8.84 -9.49
N THR A 324 6.49 -9.68 -9.19
CA THR A 324 5.20 -9.67 -9.90
C THR A 324 4.20 -8.82 -9.11
N PRO A 325 3.90 -7.59 -9.53
CA PRO A 325 2.90 -6.79 -8.84
C PRO A 325 1.49 -7.37 -9.11
N PRO A 326 0.55 -7.28 -8.16
CA PRO A 326 -0.82 -7.79 -8.33
C PRO A 326 -1.53 -7.09 -9.49
N ALA A 327 -2.46 -7.77 -10.14
CA ALA A 327 -3.21 -7.24 -11.29
C ALA A 327 -3.90 -5.89 -11.00
N TYR A 328 -4.25 -5.62 -9.74
CA TYR A 328 -4.96 -4.42 -9.33
C TYR A 328 -4.06 -3.31 -8.76
N TRP A 329 -2.75 -3.37 -9.01
CA TRP A 329 -1.82 -2.36 -8.52
C TRP A 329 -1.89 -1.06 -9.35
N PRO A 330 -1.98 0.14 -8.73
CA PRO A 330 -2.27 1.41 -9.44
C PRO A 330 -1.30 1.80 -10.56
N THR A 331 -0.05 1.34 -10.52
CA THR A 331 1.00 1.76 -11.46
C THR A 331 1.25 0.78 -12.60
N ILE A 332 0.52 -0.35 -12.64
CA ILE A 332 0.56 -1.28 -13.76
C ILE A 332 -0.49 -0.85 -14.78
N ALA A 333 -0.02 -0.40 -15.95
CA ALA A 333 -0.91 -0.22 -17.08
C ALA A 333 -1.46 -1.59 -17.53
N ARG A 334 -2.76 -1.64 -17.83
CA ARG A 334 -3.50 -2.83 -18.27
C ARG A 334 -2.88 -3.58 -19.46
N GLY A 335 -1.89 -3.04 -20.19
CA GLY A 335 -1.30 -3.57 -21.43
C GLY A 335 -1.25 -5.12 -21.54
N TYR A 336 -0.24 -5.77 -20.97
CA TYR A 336 -0.03 -7.21 -21.24
C TYR A 336 -1.04 -8.13 -20.54
N MET A 337 -1.30 -7.92 -19.24
CA MET A 337 -2.28 -8.72 -18.50
C MET A 337 -3.71 -8.48 -19.00
N GLY A 338 -4.02 -7.29 -19.46
CA GLY A 338 -5.31 -6.96 -20.07
C GLY A 338 -5.52 -7.69 -21.37
N HIS A 339 -4.53 -7.79 -22.25
CA HIS A 339 -4.65 -8.60 -23.47
C HIS A 339 -4.79 -10.10 -23.16
N LEU A 340 -4.04 -10.62 -22.17
CA LEU A 340 -4.19 -12.00 -21.73
C LEU A 340 -5.56 -12.24 -21.08
N ILE A 341 -6.03 -11.32 -20.24
CA ILE A 341 -7.35 -11.36 -19.61
C ILE A 341 -8.45 -11.21 -20.65
N ASP A 342 -8.29 -10.35 -21.65
CA ASP A 342 -9.27 -10.15 -22.72
C ASP A 342 -9.32 -11.40 -23.62
N ALA A 343 -8.17 -12.02 -23.92
CA ALA A 343 -8.09 -13.31 -24.61
C ALA A 343 -8.70 -14.46 -23.78
N LEU A 344 -8.41 -14.52 -22.47
CA LEU A 344 -9.01 -15.49 -21.55
C LEU A 344 -10.50 -15.24 -21.37
N ASN A 345 -10.96 -13.99 -21.37
CA ASN A 345 -12.38 -13.64 -21.31
C ASN A 345 -13.08 -13.96 -22.62
N GLN A 346 -12.42 -13.81 -23.78
CA GLN A 346 -12.95 -14.25 -25.07
C GLN A 346 -13.06 -15.78 -25.10
N ALA A 347 -12.00 -16.50 -24.70
CA ALA A 347 -12.01 -17.96 -24.57
C ALA A 347 -13.03 -18.45 -23.53
N HIS A 348 -13.15 -17.76 -22.39
CA HIS A 348 -14.18 -18.03 -21.39
C HIS A 348 -15.57 -17.64 -21.88
N SER A 349 -15.75 -16.63 -22.72
CA SER A 349 -17.06 -16.29 -23.27
C SER A 349 -17.52 -17.37 -24.27
N GLU A 350 -16.57 -17.98 -24.97
CA GLU A 350 -16.81 -19.19 -25.78
C GLU A 350 -17.13 -20.41 -24.89
N LEU A 351 -16.41 -20.62 -23.78
CA LEU A 351 -16.62 -21.74 -22.84
C LEU A 351 -17.86 -21.57 -21.93
N ALA A 352 -18.18 -20.35 -21.52
CA ALA A 352 -19.34 -19.96 -20.69
C ALA A 352 -20.62 -19.92 -21.53
N ARG A 353 -20.51 -19.71 -22.85
CA ARG A 353 -21.61 -20.04 -23.79
C ARG A 353 -21.98 -21.53 -23.73
N THR A 354 -21.02 -22.40 -23.45
CA THR A 354 -21.23 -23.84 -23.25
C THR A 354 -21.55 -24.23 -21.81
N THR A 355 -21.17 -23.39 -20.84
CA THR A 355 -21.27 -23.66 -19.40
C THR A 355 -21.91 -22.48 -18.69
N GLN A 356 -23.25 -22.42 -18.73
CA GLN A 356 -24.08 -21.31 -18.24
C GLN A 356 -24.03 -21.04 -16.71
N LEU A 357 -23.06 -21.63 -16.00
CA LEU A 357 -22.99 -21.71 -14.54
C LEU A 357 -21.81 -20.96 -13.90
N ILE A 358 -20.88 -20.37 -14.66
CA ILE A 358 -19.58 -19.93 -14.07
C ILE A 358 -19.35 -18.41 -13.99
N THR A 359 -20.04 -17.53 -14.71
CA THR A 359 -19.55 -16.15 -14.86
C THR A 359 -20.56 -15.03 -14.59
N ASP A 360 -20.98 -14.88 -13.33
CA ASP A 360 -21.54 -13.60 -12.82
C ASP A 360 -20.42 -12.63 -12.35
N ALA A 361 -19.15 -13.02 -12.46
CA ALA A 361 -18.04 -12.13 -12.15
C ALA A 361 -17.91 -11.07 -13.26
N PRO A 362 -17.96 -9.76 -12.94
CA PRO A 362 -17.64 -8.73 -13.92
C PRO A 362 -16.26 -9.05 -14.50
N PRO A 363 -16.07 -8.89 -15.82
CA PRO A 363 -14.83 -9.29 -16.45
C PRO A 363 -13.69 -8.53 -15.77
N LEU A 364 -12.59 -9.23 -15.46
CA LEU A 364 -11.41 -8.69 -14.77
C LEU A 364 -10.92 -7.36 -15.42
N SER A 365 -11.25 -7.15 -16.69
CA SER A 365 -11.06 -5.94 -17.47
C SER A 365 -11.74 -4.67 -16.92
N GLN A 366 -12.82 -4.77 -16.15
CA GLN A 366 -13.59 -3.62 -15.65
C GLN A 366 -13.16 -3.13 -14.26
N ASN A 367 -12.23 -3.84 -13.61
CA ASN A 367 -11.81 -3.57 -12.22
C ASN A 367 -10.37 -3.02 -12.13
N GLY A 368 -9.73 -2.60 -13.22
CA GLY A 368 -8.36 -2.06 -13.22
C GLY A 368 -8.28 -0.53 -13.31
N PHE A 369 -7.08 0.01 -13.10
CA PHE A 369 -6.76 1.40 -13.44
C PHE A 369 -6.55 1.53 -14.97
N LEU A 370 -7.00 2.64 -15.54
CA LEU A 370 -6.71 2.98 -16.93
C LEU A 370 -5.23 3.37 -17.11
N PRO A 371 -4.63 3.17 -18.29
CA PRO A 371 -3.23 3.56 -18.55
C PRO A 371 -2.92 5.01 -18.19
N GLU A 372 -3.84 5.93 -18.46
CA GLU A 372 -3.70 7.36 -18.14
C GLU A 372 -3.69 7.59 -16.63
N GLU A 373 -4.54 6.86 -15.88
CA GLU A 373 -4.57 6.90 -14.41
C GLU A 373 -3.26 6.37 -13.83
N SER A 374 -2.78 5.22 -14.35
CA SER A 374 -1.49 4.64 -13.94
C SER A 374 -0.34 5.60 -14.18
N ALA A 375 -0.33 6.33 -15.30
CA ALA A 375 0.69 7.35 -15.58
C ALA A 375 0.68 8.49 -14.56
N VAL A 376 -0.50 8.89 -14.05
CA VAL A 376 -0.60 9.89 -12.98
C VAL A 376 -0.11 9.31 -11.65
N PHE A 377 -0.46 8.07 -11.32
CA PHE A 377 0.10 7.38 -10.14
C PHE A 377 1.62 7.27 -10.20
N GLN A 378 2.20 7.03 -11.37
CA GLN A 378 3.66 6.96 -11.51
C GLN A 378 4.35 8.30 -11.19
N GLN A 379 3.69 9.43 -11.49
CA GLN A 379 4.20 10.77 -11.19
C GLN A 379 4.17 11.10 -9.69
N ILE A 380 3.32 10.46 -8.88
CA ILE A 380 3.25 10.73 -7.44
C ILE A 380 4.56 10.38 -6.71
N ALA A 381 5.37 9.48 -7.28
CA ALA A 381 6.64 9.05 -6.71
C ALA A 381 7.61 10.21 -6.44
N THR A 382 7.49 11.32 -7.19
CA THR A 382 8.36 12.50 -7.05
C THR A 382 7.85 13.52 -6.03
N ASN A 383 6.55 13.49 -5.68
CA ASN A 383 5.90 14.47 -4.81
C ASN A 383 6.47 14.48 -3.37
N LYS A 384 6.84 15.66 -2.86
CA LYS A 384 7.49 15.85 -1.54
C LYS A 384 6.62 15.33 -0.38
N VAL A 385 5.30 15.60 -0.40
CA VAL A 385 4.35 15.16 0.63
C VAL A 385 4.16 13.65 0.59
N PHE A 386 3.95 13.08 -0.60
CA PHE A 386 3.83 11.63 -0.78
C PHE A 386 5.08 10.90 -0.28
N LYS A 387 6.29 11.34 -0.66
CA LYS A 387 7.56 10.76 -0.22
C LYS A 387 7.69 10.73 1.30
N PHE A 388 7.34 11.83 1.98
CA PHE A 388 7.35 11.88 3.45
C PHE A 388 6.40 10.83 4.04
N TYR A 389 5.13 10.82 3.61
CA TYR A 389 4.14 9.90 4.17
C TYR A 389 4.40 8.43 3.79
N LYS A 390 5.03 8.16 2.65
CA LYS A 390 5.55 6.83 2.28
C LYS A 390 6.54 6.32 3.32
N TYR A 391 7.63 7.06 3.54
CA TYR A 391 8.66 6.64 4.49
C TYR A 391 8.15 6.66 5.94
N LYS A 392 7.27 7.61 6.31
CA LYS A 392 6.58 7.59 7.61
C LYS A 392 5.80 6.29 7.80
N THR A 393 5.04 5.86 6.80
CA THR A 393 4.22 4.65 6.87
C THR A 393 5.08 3.39 6.94
N PHE A 394 6.17 3.33 6.18
CA PHE A 394 7.12 2.22 6.29
C PHE A 394 7.82 2.18 7.65
N LEU A 395 8.24 3.33 8.18
CA LEU A 395 8.79 3.43 9.55
C LEU A 395 7.75 2.96 10.57
N HIS A 396 6.50 3.42 10.44
CA HIS A 396 5.39 3.00 11.31
C HIS A 396 5.24 1.48 11.31
N PHE A 397 5.30 0.84 10.13
CA PHE A 397 5.26 -0.61 9.99
C PHE A 397 6.45 -1.31 10.69
N LEU A 398 7.68 -0.79 10.55
CA LEU A 398 8.86 -1.33 11.24
C LEU A 398 8.80 -1.22 12.78
N LEU A 399 8.06 -0.24 13.30
CA LEU A 399 7.87 -0.04 14.73
C LEU A 399 6.80 -0.96 15.33
N THR A 400 6.04 -1.68 14.50
CA THR A 400 5.10 -2.70 14.98
C THR A 400 5.83 -4.00 15.33
N SER A 401 5.27 -4.78 16.26
CA SER A 401 5.85 -6.04 16.73
C SER A 401 4.93 -7.23 16.43
N SER A 402 5.49 -8.44 16.46
CA SER A 402 4.72 -9.69 16.37
C SER A 402 3.61 -9.76 17.43
N ASN A 403 3.85 -9.23 18.62
CA ASN A 403 2.87 -9.18 19.70
C ASN A 403 1.68 -8.27 19.36
N HIS A 404 1.90 -7.13 18.70
CA HIS A 404 0.80 -6.27 18.26
C HIS A 404 -0.13 -7.02 17.30
N TYR A 405 0.42 -7.70 16.28
CA TYR A 405 -0.37 -8.48 15.33
C TYR A 405 -1.05 -9.68 15.97
N ARG A 406 -0.36 -10.40 16.85
CA ARG A 406 -0.92 -11.56 17.56
C ARG A 406 -2.11 -11.16 18.42
N ASN A 407 -1.99 -10.08 19.19
CA ASN A 407 -3.05 -9.62 20.07
C ASN A 407 -4.24 -9.06 19.27
N LEU A 408 -3.98 -8.35 18.16
CA LEU A 408 -5.04 -7.93 17.25
C LEU A 408 -5.74 -9.13 16.60
N ALA A 409 -5.01 -10.13 16.12
CA ALA A 409 -5.62 -11.33 15.55
C ALA A 409 -6.52 -12.04 16.57
N ARG A 410 -6.06 -12.21 17.82
CA ARG A 410 -6.87 -12.83 18.89
C ARG A 410 -8.18 -12.08 19.20
N LEU A 411 -8.27 -10.77 18.95
CA LEU A 411 -9.53 -10.04 19.08
C LEU A 411 -10.56 -10.39 18.00
N HIS A 412 -10.09 -10.90 16.86
CA HIS A 412 -10.91 -11.14 15.68
C HIS A 412 -11.09 -12.64 15.36
N ILE A 413 -10.16 -13.50 15.81
CA ILE A 413 -10.18 -14.96 15.62
C ILE A 413 -10.48 -15.67 16.96
N PRO A 414 -11.76 -15.89 17.31
CA PRO A 414 -12.18 -16.69 18.45
C PRO A 414 -11.54 -18.08 18.51
N GLU A 415 -11.26 -18.55 19.72
CA GLU A 415 -10.78 -19.92 19.98
C GLU A 415 -11.80 -20.99 19.56
N THR A 416 -13.09 -20.63 19.51
CA THR A 416 -14.19 -21.49 19.06
C THR A 416 -14.38 -21.51 17.54
N THR A 417 -13.56 -20.78 16.78
CA THR A 417 -13.65 -20.76 15.32
C THR A 417 -13.49 -22.20 14.80
N PRO A 418 -14.51 -22.76 14.11
CA PRO A 418 -14.49 -24.15 13.73
C PRO A 418 -13.30 -24.42 12.79
N ALA A 419 -12.46 -25.38 13.17
CA ALA A 419 -11.44 -25.92 12.28
C ALA A 419 -12.16 -26.49 11.04
N ARG A 420 -11.65 -26.19 9.85
CA ARG A 420 -12.30 -26.58 8.61
C ARG A 420 -12.32 -28.10 8.44
N LYS A 421 -13.33 -28.59 7.70
CA LYS A 421 -13.49 -30.00 7.28
C LYS A 421 -12.53 -30.46 6.17
N THR A 422 -11.69 -29.57 5.63
CA THR A 422 -10.60 -29.99 4.73
C THR A 422 -9.54 -30.71 5.56
N GLU A 423 -8.88 -31.72 4.98
CA GLU A 423 -7.94 -32.67 5.64
C GLU A 423 -6.79 -32.05 6.45
N HIS A 424 -6.66 -30.72 6.45
CA HIS A 424 -5.81 -29.94 7.33
C HIS A 424 -6.68 -29.23 8.39
N LEU A 425 -6.81 -29.88 9.55
CA LEU A 425 -7.43 -29.33 10.76
C LEU A 425 -6.57 -28.16 11.31
N ASP A 426 -6.75 -26.97 10.76
CA ASP A 426 -6.08 -25.78 11.28
C ASP A 426 -6.85 -25.25 12.49
N THR A 427 -6.20 -25.30 13.66
CA THR A 427 -6.73 -24.65 14.87
C THR A 427 -6.65 -23.12 14.73
N PRO A 428 -7.49 -22.35 15.42
CA PRO A 428 -7.43 -20.89 15.39
C PRO A 428 -6.04 -20.34 15.76
N GLU A 429 -5.34 -20.98 16.71
CA GLU A 429 -3.98 -20.59 17.08
C GLU A 429 -2.97 -20.89 15.96
N LYS A 430 -3.13 -21.97 15.19
CA LYS A 430 -2.28 -22.22 14.00
C LYS A 430 -2.48 -21.12 12.95
N MET A 431 -3.72 -20.74 12.67
CA MET A 431 -4.04 -19.62 11.77
C MET A 431 -3.43 -18.30 12.24
N ILE A 432 -3.59 -17.96 13.52
CA ILE A 432 -2.96 -16.77 14.13
C ILE A 432 -1.43 -16.83 13.97
N LYS A 433 -0.83 -17.99 14.26
CA LYS A 433 0.62 -18.17 14.15
C LYS A 433 1.12 -17.96 12.72
N GLU A 434 0.45 -18.51 11.71
CA GLU A 434 0.82 -18.36 10.30
C GLU A 434 0.72 -16.91 9.83
N ILE A 435 -0.39 -16.23 10.16
CA ILE A 435 -0.58 -14.81 9.85
C ILE A 435 0.50 -13.95 10.51
N VAL A 436 0.77 -14.16 11.81
CA VAL A 436 1.78 -13.41 12.55
C VAL A 436 3.18 -13.68 12.03
N GLN A 437 3.50 -14.93 11.71
CA GLN A 437 4.79 -15.31 11.14
C GLN A 437 5.03 -14.61 9.81
N ASN A 438 4.04 -14.61 8.92
CA ASN A 438 4.10 -13.87 7.66
C ASN A 438 4.32 -12.36 7.88
N ARG A 439 3.72 -11.75 8.92
CA ARG A 439 3.98 -10.34 9.28
C ARG A 439 5.41 -10.12 9.78
N VAL A 440 5.95 -11.01 10.60
CA VAL A 440 7.34 -10.93 11.10
C VAL A 440 8.33 -11.00 9.95
N GLU A 441 8.15 -11.95 9.04
CA GLU A 441 8.98 -12.09 7.84
C GLU A 441 8.91 -10.83 6.99
N ARG A 442 7.71 -10.28 6.80
CA ARG A 442 7.51 -9.07 6.03
C ARG A 442 8.20 -7.86 6.66
N ILE A 443 8.10 -7.68 7.97
CA ILE A 443 8.83 -6.60 8.69
C ILE A 443 10.33 -6.76 8.52
N LYS A 444 10.86 -7.99 8.64
CA LYS A 444 12.29 -8.28 8.46
C LYS A 444 12.77 -7.93 7.04
N GLN A 445 11.96 -8.20 6.01
CA GLN A 445 12.26 -7.81 4.63
C GLN A 445 12.36 -6.27 4.50
N PHE A 446 11.39 -5.54 5.04
CA PHE A 446 11.43 -4.07 5.06
C PHE A 446 12.62 -3.52 5.86
N GLU A 447 12.90 -4.06 7.05
CA GLU A 447 14.02 -3.61 7.89
C GLU A 447 15.35 -3.79 7.13
N THR A 448 15.54 -4.97 6.52
CA THR A 448 16.73 -5.30 5.73
C THR A 448 16.93 -4.34 4.56
N VAL A 449 15.86 -4.01 3.81
CA VAL A 449 15.96 -3.12 2.66
C VAL A 449 16.11 -1.66 3.09
N LEU A 450 15.32 -1.19 4.05
CA LEU A 450 15.30 0.22 4.45
C LEU A 450 16.59 0.68 5.15
N ILE A 451 17.17 -0.14 6.03
CA ILE A 451 18.44 0.16 6.69
C ILE A 451 19.55 0.42 5.66
N ARG A 452 19.49 -0.27 4.51
CA ARG A 452 20.50 -0.17 3.46
C ARG A 452 20.31 1.00 2.51
N LEU A 453 19.21 1.75 2.63
CA LEU A 453 18.85 2.80 1.68
C LEU A 453 19.33 4.18 2.16
N PRO A 454 20.28 4.85 1.46
CA PRO A 454 20.72 6.19 1.84
C PRO A 454 19.58 7.22 1.87
N LYS A 455 18.59 7.09 0.98
CA LYS A 455 17.40 7.97 0.99
C LYS A 455 16.56 7.82 2.26
N PHE A 456 16.49 6.62 2.84
CA PHE A 456 15.80 6.40 4.10
C PHE A 456 16.58 7.00 5.27
N TYR A 457 17.90 6.85 5.32
CA TYR A 457 18.74 7.54 6.30
C TYR A 457 18.57 9.06 6.25
N ARG A 458 18.63 9.67 5.05
CA ARG A 458 18.39 11.11 4.87
C ARG A 458 17.00 11.52 5.35
N PHE A 459 15.98 10.69 5.11
CA PHE A 459 14.64 10.91 5.65
C PHE A 459 14.65 10.88 7.18
N LEU A 460 15.26 9.88 7.83
CA LEU A 460 15.32 9.80 9.29
C LEU A 460 16.06 10.99 9.89
N LYS A 461 17.21 11.37 9.32
CA LYS A 461 18.00 12.52 9.77
C LYS A 461 17.23 13.84 9.65
N LYS A 462 16.53 14.06 8.54
CA LYS A 462 15.83 15.33 8.26
C LYS A 462 14.43 15.41 8.89
N TYR A 463 13.70 14.30 8.89
CA TYR A 463 12.27 14.25 9.19
C TYR A 463 11.89 13.24 10.27
N GLY A 464 12.83 12.49 10.84
CA GLY A 464 12.56 11.41 11.79
C GLY A 464 11.79 11.88 13.03
N ALA A 465 12.15 13.03 13.61
CA ALA A 465 11.42 13.60 14.74
C ALA A 465 9.96 13.93 14.40
N LEU A 466 9.72 14.56 13.23
CA LEU A 466 8.36 14.88 12.76
C LEU A 466 7.56 13.60 12.47
N ALA A 467 8.19 12.61 11.84
CA ALA A 467 7.56 11.33 11.55
C ALA A 467 7.18 10.57 12.82
N MET A 468 8.05 10.60 13.85
CA MET A 468 7.78 9.98 15.14
C MET A 468 6.64 10.65 15.90
N ASP A 469 6.58 11.98 15.94
CA ASP A 469 5.44 12.71 16.54
C ASP A 469 4.10 12.30 15.89
N GLU A 470 4.07 12.18 14.56
CA GLU A 470 2.90 11.70 13.83
C GLU A 470 2.54 10.23 14.15
N ILE A 471 3.53 9.35 14.26
CA ILE A 471 3.32 7.93 14.60
C ILE A 471 2.85 7.78 16.05
N GLU A 472 3.42 8.55 16.98
CA GLU A 472 3.00 8.55 18.38
C GLU A 472 1.54 8.99 18.52
N LYS A 473 1.11 10.01 17.78
CA LYS A 473 -0.30 10.40 17.70
C LYS A 473 -1.17 9.26 17.18
N ASP A 474 -0.72 8.52 16.17
CA ASP A 474 -1.45 7.35 15.65
C ASP A 474 -1.60 6.26 16.73
N PHE A 475 -0.52 5.92 17.43
CA PHE A 475 -0.55 4.93 18.53
C PHE A 475 -1.36 5.39 19.75
N LYS A 476 -1.29 6.67 20.13
CA LYS A 476 -2.15 7.24 21.18
C LYS A 476 -3.63 7.12 20.82
N ARG A 477 -3.99 7.35 19.56
CA ARG A 477 -5.37 7.17 19.07
C ARG A 477 -5.80 5.71 19.09
N HIS A 478 -4.92 4.79 18.73
CA HIS A 478 -5.15 3.34 18.84
C HIS A 478 -5.40 2.93 20.30
N ASN A 479 -4.51 3.33 21.23
CA ASN A 479 -4.66 3.06 22.66
C ASN A 479 -5.94 3.67 23.23
N ALA A 480 -6.27 4.90 22.86
CA ALA A 480 -7.51 5.56 23.28
C ALA A 480 -8.76 4.84 22.76
N TYR A 481 -8.72 4.28 21.54
CA TYR A 481 -9.82 3.50 20.98
C TYR A 481 -10.06 2.22 21.78
N TYR A 482 -9.00 1.46 22.09
CA TYR A 482 -9.13 0.20 22.83
C TYR A 482 -9.34 0.38 24.34
N GLY A 483 -8.74 1.41 24.95
CA GLY A 483 -9.01 1.77 26.36
C GLY A 483 -10.47 2.20 26.59
N LYS A 484 -11.11 2.83 25.59
CA LYS A 484 -12.57 3.09 25.62
C LYS A 484 -13.40 1.82 25.50
N LYS A 485 -12.88 0.75 24.88
CA LYS A 485 -13.57 -0.55 24.84
C LYS A 485 -13.46 -1.23 26.19
N GLU A 486 -12.24 -1.38 26.69
CA GLU A 486 -11.90 -1.98 27.99
C GLU A 486 -12.79 -1.46 29.14
N ARG A 487 -13.03 -0.14 29.21
CA ARG A 487 -13.84 0.49 30.28
C ARG A 487 -15.35 0.29 30.15
N LYS A 488 -15.86 -0.41 29.14
CA LYS A 488 -17.31 -0.62 29.01
C LYS A 488 -17.80 -1.61 30.06
N HIS A 489 -18.84 -1.23 30.80
CA HIS A 489 -19.41 -1.99 31.92
C HIS A 489 -19.88 -3.42 31.58
N ASN A 490 -20.15 -3.72 30.30
CA ASN A 490 -20.71 -5.01 29.87
C ASN A 490 -19.63 -5.96 29.31
N GLN A 491 -18.35 -5.76 29.64
CA GLN A 491 -17.27 -6.62 29.15
C GLN A 491 -16.88 -7.67 30.17
N THR A 492 -16.59 -8.88 29.69
CA THR A 492 -16.02 -9.93 30.53
C THR A 492 -14.56 -9.62 30.88
N PRO A 493 -14.02 -10.15 31.99
CA PRO A 493 -12.60 -9.98 32.34
C PRO A 493 -11.64 -10.42 31.23
N GLU A 494 -12.00 -11.46 30.48
CA GLU A 494 -11.22 -11.96 29.35
C GLU A 494 -11.17 -10.94 28.22
N GLN A 495 -12.30 -10.29 27.91
CA GLN A 495 -12.38 -9.23 26.92
C GLN A 495 -11.57 -8.00 27.35
N GLN A 496 -11.67 -7.59 28.62
CA GLN A 496 -10.88 -6.49 29.17
C GLN A 496 -9.38 -6.76 29.04
N ASN A 497 -8.93 -7.95 29.45
CA ASN A 497 -7.54 -8.40 29.29
C ASN A 497 -7.10 -8.41 27.82
N ALA A 498 -7.96 -8.85 26.91
CA ALA A 498 -7.65 -8.83 25.47
C ALA A 498 -7.49 -7.40 24.94
N TYR A 499 -8.32 -6.44 25.39
CA TYR A 499 -8.19 -5.03 25.01
C TYR A 499 -6.97 -4.35 25.63
N GLN A 500 -6.58 -4.72 26.85
CA GLN A 500 -5.36 -4.23 27.47
C GLN A 500 -4.12 -4.70 26.70
N LYS A 501 -4.10 -5.97 26.27
CA LYS A 501 -2.99 -6.57 25.50
C LYS A 501 -2.75 -5.95 24.12
N VAL A 502 -3.76 -5.31 23.51
CA VAL A 502 -3.58 -4.62 22.22
C VAL A 502 -3.08 -3.17 22.37
N GLN A 503 -2.95 -2.67 23.60
CA GLN A 503 -2.35 -1.36 23.83
C GLN A 503 -0.86 -1.41 23.51
N ILE A 504 -0.38 -0.30 22.95
CA ILE A 504 0.98 -0.13 22.45
C ILE A 504 1.80 0.63 23.49
N ASP A 505 2.95 0.08 23.83
CA ASP A 505 3.93 0.68 24.71
C ASP A 505 4.78 1.70 23.93
N ILE A 506 4.45 2.99 24.08
CA ILE A 506 5.09 4.08 23.34
C ILE A 506 6.58 4.20 23.67
N GLU A 507 7.00 3.87 24.88
CA GLU A 507 8.42 3.92 25.25
C GLU A 507 9.23 2.88 24.47
N LYS A 508 8.72 1.65 24.37
CA LYS A 508 9.32 0.61 23.51
C LYS A 508 9.37 1.01 22.04
N ILE A 509 8.37 1.75 21.56
CA ILE A 509 8.38 2.30 20.20
C ILE A 509 9.53 3.30 20.01
N HIS A 510 9.78 4.18 20.98
CA HIS A 510 10.92 5.11 20.93
C HIS A 510 12.26 4.36 20.95
N THR A 511 12.42 3.36 21.83
CA THR A 511 13.62 2.52 21.85
C THR A 511 13.86 1.88 20.48
N LYS A 512 12.80 1.28 19.89
CA LYS A 512 12.91 0.64 18.57
C LYS A 512 13.24 1.62 17.46
N TYR A 513 12.73 2.85 17.52
CA TYR A 513 13.08 3.91 16.60
C TYR A 513 14.57 4.26 16.68
N GLN A 514 15.12 4.42 17.88
CA GLN A 514 16.55 4.70 18.06
C GLN A 514 17.43 3.57 17.53
N GLU A 515 17.04 2.31 17.75
CA GLU A 515 17.73 1.15 17.17
C GLU A 515 17.75 1.22 15.62
N ILE A 516 16.61 1.51 15.00
CA ILE A 516 16.52 1.60 13.52
C ILE A 516 17.38 2.76 13.02
N TYR A 517 17.33 3.91 13.68
CA TYR A 517 18.15 5.07 13.34
C TYR A 517 19.64 4.73 13.39
N GLN A 518 20.09 4.13 14.49
CA GLN A 518 21.48 3.77 14.72
C GLN A 518 21.98 2.73 13.70
N LYS A 519 21.24 1.65 13.49
CA LYS A 519 21.59 0.64 12.47
C LYS A 519 21.70 1.25 11.06
N THR A 520 20.79 2.16 10.73
CA THR A 520 20.81 2.85 9.43
C THR A 520 22.03 3.77 9.33
N HIS A 521 22.36 4.49 10.39
CA HIS A 521 23.53 5.36 10.46
C HIS A 521 24.84 4.58 10.28
N GLU A 522 25.04 3.51 11.07
CA GLU A 522 26.21 2.64 11.02
C GLU A 522 26.40 2.02 9.64
N TYR A 523 25.30 1.53 9.03
CA TYR A 523 25.38 0.95 7.69
C TYR A 523 25.88 1.95 6.66
N ILE A 524 25.45 3.21 6.74
CA ILE A 524 25.83 4.29 5.81
C ILE A 524 27.27 4.75 6.06
N GLU A 525 27.71 4.86 7.31
CA GLU A 525 29.11 5.21 7.63
C GLU A 525 30.11 4.13 7.22
N GLN A 526 29.70 2.86 7.25
CA GLN A 526 30.52 1.73 6.81
C GLN A 526 30.58 1.57 5.30
N GLN A 527 29.72 2.25 4.52
CA GLN A 527 29.86 2.23 3.07
C GLN A 527 31.14 2.98 2.72
N PRO A 528 32.10 2.36 1.99
CA PRO A 528 33.27 3.09 1.52
C PRO A 528 32.77 4.31 0.75
N GLU A 529 33.36 5.49 1.02
CA GLU A 529 33.09 6.68 0.22
C GLU A 529 33.28 6.27 -1.24
N ARG A 530 32.19 6.25 -2.01
CA ARG A 530 32.32 6.03 -3.44
C ARG A 530 33.25 7.13 -3.92
N PRO A 531 34.38 6.81 -4.58
CA PRO A 531 35.23 7.85 -5.13
C PRO A 531 34.31 8.76 -5.94
N PRO A 532 34.40 10.09 -5.75
CA PRO A 532 33.48 11.03 -6.39
C PRO A 532 33.40 10.62 -7.85
N GLN A 533 32.19 10.20 -8.29
CA GLN A 533 32.01 9.78 -9.67
C GLN A 533 32.45 10.97 -10.49
N LYS A 534 33.61 10.85 -11.14
CA LYS A 534 34.14 11.90 -12.01
C LYS A 534 32.99 12.17 -12.96
N LYS A 535 32.38 13.36 -12.86
CA LYS A 535 31.35 13.79 -13.80
C LYS A 535 32.06 13.75 -15.14
N LEU A 536 31.88 12.65 -15.88
CA LEU A 536 32.45 12.49 -17.21
C LEU A 536 31.91 13.70 -17.96
N SER A 537 32.81 14.63 -18.30
CA SER A 537 32.40 15.75 -19.13
C SER A 537 31.97 15.16 -20.48
N ILE A 538 31.10 15.87 -21.19
CA ILE A 538 30.79 15.51 -22.57
C ILE A 538 32.09 15.40 -23.40
N ASP A 539 33.14 16.15 -23.04
CA ASP A 539 34.46 16.09 -23.68
C ASP A 539 35.19 14.77 -23.39
N ASP A 540 35.05 14.19 -22.19
CA ASP A 540 35.57 12.85 -21.87
C ASP A 540 34.87 11.76 -22.73
N PHE A 541 33.62 11.99 -23.15
CA PHE A 541 32.89 11.11 -24.07
C PHE A 541 33.27 11.33 -25.55
N MET A 542 33.52 12.58 -25.95
CA MET A 542 33.90 12.94 -27.33
C MET A 542 35.34 12.53 -27.68
N LEU A 543 36.20 12.29 -26.68
CA LEU A 543 37.58 11.86 -26.87
C LEU A 543 37.77 10.34 -27.01
N VAL A 544 36.69 9.55 -26.90
CA VAL A 544 36.73 8.13 -27.27
C VAL A 544 36.74 8.05 -28.79
N LYS A 545 37.93 8.14 -29.39
CA LYS A 545 38.12 7.77 -30.79
C LYS A 545 37.56 6.36 -30.96
N PRO A 546 36.66 6.11 -31.92
CA PRO A 546 36.20 4.76 -32.19
C PRO A 546 37.43 3.89 -32.44
N GLU A 547 37.60 2.83 -31.64
CA GLU A 547 38.63 1.85 -31.91
C GLU A 547 38.43 1.38 -33.36
N PRO A 548 39.49 1.37 -34.18
CA PRO A 548 39.39 0.79 -35.51
C PRO A 548 38.83 -0.63 -35.37
N PRO A 549 37.88 -1.03 -36.23
CA PRO A 549 37.26 -2.35 -36.11
C PRO A 549 38.35 -3.40 -36.02
N LYS A 550 38.33 -4.19 -34.94
CA LYS A 550 39.24 -5.33 -34.81
C LYS A 550 39.14 -6.16 -36.09
N PRO A 551 40.27 -6.50 -36.73
CA PRO A 551 40.24 -7.34 -37.92
C PRO A 551 39.51 -8.63 -37.55
N THR A 552 38.35 -8.83 -38.15
CA THR A 552 37.62 -10.10 -38.09
C THR A 552 38.58 -11.19 -38.56
N ALA A 553 38.86 -12.14 -37.66
CA ALA A 553 39.63 -13.32 -38.01
C ALA A 553 39.02 -13.96 -39.26
N ALA A 554 39.88 -14.20 -40.27
CA ALA A 554 39.46 -14.86 -41.49
C ALA A 554 38.78 -16.20 -41.15
N PRO A 555 37.66 -16.55 -41.81
CA PRO A 555 36.97 -17.80 -41.56
C PRO A 555 37.87 -18.96 -42.00
N GLY A 556 38.49 -19.67 -41.05
CA GLY A 556 39.34 -20.82 -41.40
C GLY A 556 40.23 -21.44 -40.33
N SER A 557 40.33 -20.90 -39.10
CA SER A 557 41.15 -21.53 -38.07
C SER A 557 40.34 -22.52 -37.22
N PRO A 558 40.75 -23.81 -37.14
CA PRO A 558 40.06 -24.81 -36.32
C PRO A 558 40.31 -24.52 -34.84
N VAL A 559 39.22 -24.41 -34.08
CA VAL A 559 39.25 -24.28 -32.62
C VAL A 559 39.60 -25.66 -32.03
N MET A 560 40.80 -25.80 -31.47
CA MET A 560 41.08 -26.87 -30.51
C MET A 560 40.42 -26.50 -29.18
N LEU A 561 39.38 -27.25 -28.82
CA LEU A 561 38.80 -27.25 -27.49
C LEU A 561 39.80 -27.86 -26.49
N LYS A 562 40.00 -27.17 -25.37
CA LYS A 562 40.57 -27.72 -24.14
C LYS A 562 39.49 -27.82 -23.08
#